data_AF-A0A9D4MJ17-F1
#
_entry.id   AF-A0A9D4MJ17-F1
#
_cell.length_a   1.000
_cell.length_b   1.000
_cell.length_c   1.000
_cell.angle_alpha   90.00
_cell.angle_beta   90.00
_cell.angle_gamma   90.00
#
_symmetry.space_group_name_H-M   'P 1'
#
loop_
_entity.id
_entity.type
_entity.pdbx_description
1 polymer ?
#
loop_
_entity_poly.entity_id
_entity_poly.type
_entity_poly.pdbx_seq_one_letter_code
_entity_poly.pdbx_strand_id
1 'polypeptide(L)' 'MSSIVRLWQKFQNTDRVADLPRQPRRKVTTVYQDAQIIANHIENCYMTAADTARATIGTHGRPVCFKTVVRRL' A
#
# COMPACT_ATOMS: atom_id res chain seq x y z
N MET A 1 -21.92 -16.93 16.25
CA MET A 1 -22.37 -15.65 15.65
C MET A 1 -22.88 -15.94 14.25
N SER A 2 -24.19 -15.76 14.01
CA SER A 2 -24.83 -16.02 12.71
C SER A 2 -24.53 -14.88 11.70
N SER A 3 -24.51 -15.20 10.40
CA SER A 3 -24.36 -14.23 9.30
C SER A 3 -25.45 -13.14 9.32
N ILE A 4 -26.67 -13.47 9.77
CA ILE A 4 -27.79 -12.52 9.88
C ILE A 4 -27.47 -11.42 10.91
N VAL A 5 -26.90 -11.80 12.07
CA VAL A 5 -26.56 -10.83 13.14
C VAL A 5 -25.48 -9.86 12.67
N ARG A 6 -24.48 -10.35 11.91
CA ARG A 6 -23.44 -9.50 11.31
C ARG A 6 -24.00 -8.51 10.29
N LEU A 7 -24.97 -8.92 9.46
CA LEU A 7 -25.61 -8.03 8.50
C LEU A 7 -26.44 -6.96 9.18
N TRP A 8 -27.18 -7.31 10.23
CA TRP A 8 -27.96 -6.36 11.01
C TRP A 8 -27.07 -5.33 11.73
N GLN A 9 -25.98 -5.77 12.36
CA GLN A 9 -24.99 -4.87 12.96
C GLN A 9 -24.33 -3.95 11.92
N LYS A 10 -23.97 -4.48 10.74
CA LYS A 10 -23.45 -3.66 9.63
C LYS A 10 -24.46 -2.58 9.25
N PHE A 11 -25.73 -2.97 9.08
CA PHE A 11 -26.80 -2.06 8.72
C PHE A 11 -26.98 -0.97 9.78
N GLN A 12 -27.00 -1.29 11.07
CA GLN A 12 -27.06 -0.29 12.12
C GLN A 12 -25.88 0.70 12.11
N ASN A 13 -24.68 0.23 11.76
CA ASN A 13 -23.48 1.07 11.76
C ASN A 13 -23.34 1.95 10.51
N THR A 14 -23.92 1.55 9.37
CA THR A 14 -23.63 2.17 8.07
C THR A 14 -24.86 2.58 7.28
N ASP A 15 -26.05 2.19 7.73
CA ASP A 15 -27.35 2.33 7.04
C ASP A 15 -27.34 1.81 5.60
N ARG A 16 -26.49 0.80 5.34
CA ARG A 16 -26.26 0.24 4.00
C ARG A 16 -26.44 -1.26 4.00
N VAL A 17 -27.21 -1.74 3.04
CA VAL A 17 -27.40 -3.17 2.76
C VAL A 17 -26.26 -3.70 1.88
N ALA A 18 -25.66 -2.85 1.05
CA ALA A 18 -24.53 -3.18 0.19
C ALA A 18 -23.33 -3.71 0.98
N ASP A 19 -22.50 -4.51 0.32
CA ASP A 19 -21.25 -4.99 0.91
C ASP A 19 -20.30 -3.84 1.22
N LEU A 20 -19.56 -3.97 2.32
CA LEU A 20 -18.53 -3.00 2.65
C LEU A 20 -17.39 -3.10 1.62
N PRO A 21 -16.77 -1.96 1.26
CA PRO A 21 -15.55 -1.98 0.47
C PRO A 21 -14.54 -2.92 1.11
N ARG A 22 -13.91 -3.76 0.29
CA ARG A 22 -12.83 -4.62 0.78
C ARG A 22 -11.70 -3.73 1.29
N GLN A 23 -11.15 -4.09 2.45
CA GLN A 23 -10.01 -3.37 2.98
C GLN A 23 -8.86 -3.40 1.97
N PRO A 24 -8.24 -2.25 1.67
CA PRO A 24 -7.14 -2.21 0.74
C PRO A 24 -5.96 -3.02 1.28
N ARG A 25 -5.20 -3.63 0.38
CA ARG A 25 -3.96 -4.31 0.75
C ARG A 25 -2.99 -3.30 1.35
N ARG A 26 -2.35 -3.68 2.47
CA ARG A 26 -1.32 -2.86 3.10
C ARG A 26 -0.16 -2.61 2.13
N LYS A 27 0.38 -1.40 2.16
CA LYS A 27 1.57 -1.05 1.39
C LYS A 27 2.79 -1.79 1.95
N VAL A 28 3.72 -2.13 1.06
CA VAL A 28 5.02 -2.74 1.41
C VAL A 28 6.05 -1.67 1.80
N THR A 29 5.74 -0.40 1.52
CA THR A 29 6.56 0.77 1.82
C THR A 29 5.84 1.68 2.82
N THR A 30 6.61 2.41 3.62
CA THR A 30 6.09 3.48 4.49
C THR A 30 5.94 4.79 3.71
N VAL A 31 5.20 5.75 4.28
CA VAL A 31 5.03 7.09 3.68
C VAL A 31 6.38 7.79 3.50
N TYR A 32 7.27 7.66 4.48
CA TYR A 32 8.63 8.22 4.41
C TYR A 32 9.46 7.58 3.29
N GLN A 33 9.38 6.26 3.14
CA GLN A 33 10.05 5.56 2.04
C GLN A 33 9.51 5.97 0.68
N ASP A 34 8.19 6.12 0.54
CA ASP A 34 7.56 6.62 -0.69
C ASP A 34 8.10 8.02 -1.06
N ALA A 35 8.23 8.93 -0.08
CA ALA A 35 8.78 10.27 -0.30
C ALA A 35 10.27 10.25 -0.70
N GLN A 36 11.08 9.41 -0.05
CA GLN A 36 12.50 9.25 -0.38
C GLN A 36 12.70 8.66 -1.78
N ILE A 37 11.88 7.69 -2.18
CA ILE A 37 11.90 7.13 -3.54
C ILE A 37 11.69 8.25 -4.56
N ILE A 38 10.69 9.11 -4.35
CA ILE A 38 10.38 10.23 -5.25
C ILE A 38 11.52 11.24 -5.27
N ALA A 39 12.00 11.67 -4.10
CA ALA A 39 13.08 12.64 -3.99
C ALA A 39 14.35 12.18 -4.73
N ASN A 40 14.76 10.93 -4.54
CA ASN A 40 15.95 10.39 -5.18
C ASN A 40 15.84 10.36 -6.71
N HIS A 41 14.67 10.10 -7.28
CA HIS A 41 14.48 10.12 -8.74
C HIS A 41 14.31 11.54 -9.30
N ILE A 42 13.89 12.50 -8.48
CA ILE A 42 13.89 13.93 -8.85
C ILE A 42 15.34 14.45 -8.88
N GLU A 43 16.14 14.12 -7.86
CA GLU A 43 17.55 14.53 -7.78
C GLU A 43 18.42 13.82 -8.82
N ASN A 44 18.14 12.55 -9.09
CA ASN A 44 18.86 11.74 -10.07
C ASN A 44 17.89 11.06 -11.03
N CYS A 45 17.61 11.71 -12.15
CA CYS A 45 16.71 11.22 -13.19
C CYS A 45 17.21 9.96 -13.93
N TYR A 46 18.49 9.59 -13.77
CA TYR A 46 19.06 8.37 -14.35
C TYR A 46 19.01 7.17 -13.38
N MET A 47 18.60 7.39 -12.13
CA MET A 47 18.49 6.31 -11.15
C MET A 47 17.41 5.32 -11.56
N THR A 48 17.74 4.03 -11.61
CA THR A 48 16.78 3.02 -12.04
C THR A 48 15.87 2.60 -10.89
N ALA A 49 14.62 2.25 -11.24
CA ALA A 49 13.68 1.68 -10.29
C ALA A 49 14.19 0.35 -9.68
N ALA A 50 15.04 -0.39 -10.41
CA ALA A 50 15.63 -1.64 -9.93
C ALA A 50 16.69 -1.39 -8.84
N ASP A 51 17.53 -0.37 -9.01
CA ASP A 51 18.57 -0.03 -8.03
C ASP A 51 17.95 0.53 -6.75
N THR A 52 16.96 1.40 -6.90
CA THR A 52 16.15 1.92 -5.79
C THR A 52 15.47 0.79 -5.02
N ALA A 53 14.93 -0.20 -5.74
CA ALA A 53 14.24 -1.33 -5.16
C ALA A 53 15.18 -2.22 -4.33
N ARG A 54 16.42 -2.44 -4.80
CA ARG A 54 17.44 -3.17 -4.04
C ARG A 54 17.88 -2.40 -2.78
N ALA A 55 17.98 -1.08 -2.87
CA ALA A 55 18.36 -0.23 -1.76
C ALA A 55 17.26 -0.04 -0.70
N THR A 56 15.98 -0.12 -1.10
CA THR A 56 14.85 0.15 -0.20
C THR A 56 14.37 -1.13 0.47
N ILE A 57 14.62 -1.24 1.78
CA ILE A 57 14.08 -2.33 2.61
C ILE A 57 12.62 -2.02 2.98
N GLY A 58 11.69 -2.85 2.51
CA GLY A 58 10.26 -2.71 2.81
C GLY A 58 9.90 -3.07 4.25
N THR A 59 8.63 -2.94 4.58
CA THR A 59 8.07 -3.20 5.92
C THR A 59 8.26 -4.64 6.43
N HIS A 60 8.56 -5.58 5.53
CA HIS A 60 8.83 -6.97 5.85
C HIS A 60 10.34 -7.31 5.98
N GLY A 61 11.22 -6.30 6.05
CA GLY A 61 12.66 -6.50 6.21
C GLY A 61 13.36 -7.07 4.98
N ARG A 62 12.73 -6.99 3.80
CA ARG A 62 13.29 -7.45 2.52
C ARG A 62 13.30 -6.30 1.51
N PRO A 63 14.23 -6.29 0.54
CA PRO A 63 14.20 -5.35 -0.56
C PRO A 63 12.84 -5.37 -1.25
N VAL A 64 12.33 -4.18 -1.60
CA VAL A 64 11.06 -4.09 -2.32
C VAL A 64 11.23 -4.56 -3.77
N CYS A 65 10.14 -4.97 -4.41
CA CYS A 65 10.18 -5.29 -5.83
C CYS A 65 10.31 -4.01 -6.66
N PHE A 66 11.00 -4.08 -7.81
CA PHE A 66 11.07 -2.97 -8.77
C PHE A 66 9.68 -2.44 -9.17
N LYS A 67 8.69 -3.34 -9.33
CA LYS A 67 7.30 -2.95 -9.64
C LYS A 67 6.67 -2.08 -8.55
N THR A 68 7.13 -2.21 -7.31
CA THR A 68 6.67 -1.34 -6.21
C THR A 68 7.18 0.07 -6.42
N VAL A 69 8.45 0.24 -6.78
CA VAL A 69 9.06 1.56 -7.04
C VAL A 69 8.40 2.24 -8.24
N VAL A 70 8.15 1.51 -9.33
CA VAL A 70 7.44 2.06 -10.51
C VAL A 70 6.01 2.52 -10.18
N ARG A 71 5.34 1.94 -9.19
CA ARG A 71 4.01 2.39 -8.73
C ARG A 71 4.05 3.62 -7.82
N ARG A 72 5.25 4.11 -7.48
CA ARG A 72 5.47 5.26 -6.58
C ARG A 72 6.01 6.49 -7.29
N LEU A 73 6.63 6.28 -8.45
CA LEU A 73 6.95 7.32 -9.42
C LEU A 73 5.71 7.60 -10.28
#